data_AF-A0A954B603-F1
#
_entry.id   AF-A0A954B603-F1
#
_cell.length_a   1.000
_cell.length_b   1.000
_cell.length_c   1.000
_cell.angle_alpha   90.00
_cell.angle_beta   90.00
_cell.angle_gamma   90.00
#
_symmetry.space_group_name_H-M   'P 1'
#
loop_
_entity.id
_entity.type
_entity.pdbx_description
1 polymer ?
#
loop_
_entity_poly.entity_id
_entity_poly.type
_entity_poly.pdbx_seq_one_letter_code
_entity_poly.pdbx_strand_id
1 'polypeptide(L)'
;LAAKNAILIVEFAKTLEEEEGMPLVEAAIEAARTRLRPILMTSFAFGLGVLPLVLSTGAGAAGRSAIGAAVLGGMLTASFLGVFFTPLFYVLVRRLFGAKDGSVPASLAPAGGAEPDHA
;
A
#
# COMPACT_ATOMS: atom_id res chain seq x y z
N LEU A 1 -11.40 -1.76 8.58
CA LEU A 1 -10.92 -2.13 7.23
C LEU A 1 -9.68 -1.35 6.82
N ALA A 2 -9.75 -0.01 6.77
CA ALA A 2 -8.66 0.86 6.31
C ALA A 2 -7.30 0.59 7.00
N ALA A 3 -7.25 0.57 8.33
CA ALA A 3 -6.00 0.35 9.07
C ALA A 3 -5.37 -1.03 8.78
N LYS A 4 -6.19 -2.07 8.66
CA LYS A 4 -5.72 -3.42 8.30
C LYS A 4 -5.16 -3.46 6.88
N ASN A 5 -5.78 -2.74 5.95
CA ASN A 5 -5.30 -2.66 4.58
C ASN A 5 -3.98 -1.88 4.50
N ALA A 6 -3.84 -0.80 5.29
CA ALA A 6 -2.63 0.01 5.32
C ALA A 6 -1.43 -0.72 5.94
N ILE A 7 -1.63 -1.37 7.10
CA ILE A 7 -0.53 -2.09 7.77
C ILE A 7 0.03 -3.22 6.90
N LEU A 8 -0.82 -3.94 6.17
CA LEU A 8 -0.40 -5.01 5.26
C LEU A 8 0.37 -4.53 4.03
N ILE A 9 0.17 -3.28 3.61
CA ILE A 9 0.98 -2.66 2.54
C ILE A 9 2.34 -2.26 3.11
N VAL A 10 2.35 -1.59 4.26
CA VAL A 10 3.59 -1.13 4.91
C VAL A 10 4.49 -2.29 5.31
N GLU A 11 3.92 -3.34 5.90
CA GLU A 11 4.64 -4.54 6.29
C GLU A 11 5.30 -5.21 5.08
N PHE A 12 4.56 -5.38 3.99
CA PHE A 12 5.10 -5.99 2.77
C PHE A 12 6.14 -5.11 2.08
N ALA A 13 5.94 -3.78 2.07
CA ALA A 13 6.93 -2.84 1.53
C ALA A 13 8.23 -2.88 2.34
N LYS A 14 8.12 -2.98 3.67
CA LYS A 14 9.25 -3.12 4.57
C LYS A 14 9.99 -4.44 4.35
N THR A 15 9.29 -5.56 4.23
CA THR A 15 9.90 -6.86 3.91
C THR A 15 10.64 -6.83 2.57
N LEU A 16 10.01 -6.29 1.51
CA LEU A 16 10.65 -6.19 0.19
C LEU A 16 11.89 -5.27 0.22
N GLU A 17 11.85 -4.18 1.00
CA GLU A 17 12.98 -3.26 1.13
C GLU A 17 14.12 -3.84 1.97
N GLU A 18 13.83 -4.35 3.18
CA GLU A 18 14.84 -4.74 4.16
C GLU A 18 15.34 -6.18 3.96
N GLU A 19 14.47 -7.11 3.59
CA GLU A 19 14.83 -8.53 3.46
C GLU A 19 15.23 -8.89 2.02
N GLU A 20 14.56 -8.32 1.01
CA GLU A 20 14.85 -8.59 -0.41
C GLU A 20 15.75 -7.53 -1.06
N GLY A 21 16.06 -6.43 -0.35
CA GLY A 21 16.95 -5.38 -0.83
C GLY A 21 16.39 -4.55 -1.99
N MET A 22 15.07 -4.57 -2.20
CA MET A 22 14.41 -3.85 -3.29
C MET A 22 14.46 -2.34 -3.06
N PRO A 23 14.66 -1.51 -4.11
CA PRO A 23 14.64 -0.06 -3.97
C PRO A 23 13.35 0.45 -3.32
N LEU A 24 13.45 1.43 -2.41
CA LEU A 24 12.35 1.97 -1.60
C LEU A 24 11.03 2.20 -2.37
N VAL A 25 11.11 2.83 -3.55
CA VAL A 25 9.94 3.17 -4.35
C VAL A 25 9.34 1.92 -5.01
N GLU A 26 10.19 1.00 -5.46
CA GLU A 26 9.79 -0.23 -6.12
C GLU A 26 9.13 -1.19 -5.13
N ALA A 27 9.71 -1.33 -3.93
CA ALA A 27 9.13 -2.08 -2.81
C ALA A 27 7.73 -1.57 -2.43
N ALA A 28 7.56 -0.25 -2.36
CA ALA A 28 6.26 0.36 -2.05
C ALA A 28 5.20 0.09 -3.13
N ILE A 29 5.59 0.15 -4.41
CA ILE A 29 4.69 -0.12 -5.53
C ILE A 29 4.28 -1.60 -5.56
N GLU A 30 5.24 -2.51 -5.39
CA GLU A 30 4.98 -3.96 -5.45
C GLU A 30 4.09 -4.43 -4.29
N ALA A 31 4.34 -3.89 -3.09
CA ALA A 31 3.49 -4.09 -1.93
C ALA A 31 2.05 -3.60 -2.17
N ALA A 32 1.88 -2.41 -2.74
CA ALA A 32 0.56 -1.89 -3.09
C ALA A 32 -0.14 -2.77 -4.14
N ARG A 33 0.60 -3.29 -5.13
CA ARG A 33 0.08 -4.13 -6.22
C ARG A 33 -0.46 -5.46 -5.71
N THR A 34 0.28 -6.11 -4.81
CA THR A 34 -0.10 -7.39 -4.21
C THR A 34 -1.38 -7.27 -3.38
N ARG A 35 -1.61 -6.11 -2.76
CA ARG A 35 -2.80 -5.86 -1.92
C ARG A 35 -3.99 -5.29 -2.68
N LEU A 36 -3.81 -4.80 -3.90
CA LEU A 36 -4.90 -4.23 -4.69
C LEU A 36 -6.07 -5.21 -4.89
N ARG A 37 -5.77 -6.48 -5.25
CA ARG A 37 -6.80 -7.51 -5.43
C ARG A 37 -7.59 -7.77 -4.13
N PRO A 38 -6.95 -8.04 -2.98
CA PRO A 38 -7.65 -8.14 -1.68
C PRO A 38 -8.48 -6.90 -1.30
N ILE A 39 -7.95 -5.69 -1.49
CA ILE A 39 -8.66 -4.44 -1.15
C ILE A 39 -9.92 -4.29 -1.99
N LEU A 40 -9.82 -4.53 -3.30
CA LEU A 40 -10.98 -4.49 -4.19
C LEU A 40 -12.01 -5.57 -3.83
N MET A 41 -11.56 -6.80 -3.53
CA MET A 41 -12.45 -7.89 -3.14
C MET A 41 -13.29 -7.54 -1.92
N THR A 42 -12.68 -7.00 -0.87
CA THR A 42 -13.39 -6.60 0.36
C THR A 42 -14.31 -5.40 0.14
N SER A 43 -13.86 -4.42 -0.64
CA SER A 43 -14.64 -3.22 -0.97
C SER A 43 -15.89 -3.58 -1.76
N PHE A 44 -15.77 -4.47 -2.75
CA PHE A 44 -16.91 -4.94 -3.55
C PHE A 44 -17.86 -5.82 -2.73
N ALA A 45 -17.33 -6.81 -1.99
CA ALA A 45 -18.16 -7.72 -1.20
C ALA A 45 -19.04 -6.96 -0.20
N PHE A 46 -18.43 -6.02 0.52
CA PHE A 46 -19.16 -5.25 1.51
C PHE A 46 -20.02 -4.16 0.87
N GLY A 47 -19.55 -3.47 -0.19
CA GLY A 47 -20.34 -2.47 -0.92
C GLY A 47 -21.64 -3.06 -1.49
N LEU A 48 -21.57 -4.25 -2.09
CA LEU A 48 -22.76 -4.99 -2.53
C LEU A 48 -23.62 -5.45 -1.35
N GLY A 49 -23.01 -5.83 -0.22
CA GLY A 49 -23.71 -6.24 1.00
C GLY A 49 -24.52 -5.13 1.67
N VAL A 50 -24.08 -3.87 1.60
CA VAL A 50 -24.83 -2.71 2.15
C VAL A 50 -25.75 -2.03 1.14
N LEU A 51 -25.70 -2.43 -0.13
CA LEU A 51 -26.59 -1.91 -1.19
C LEU A 51 -28.09 -2.04 -0.83
N PRO A 52 -28.58 -3.16 -0.26
CA PRO A 52 -29.98 -3.29 0.16
C PRO A 52 -30.36 -2.36 1.31
N LEU A 53 -29.41 -1.98 2.18
CA LEU A 53 -29.67 -1.05 3.28
C LEU A 53 -29.90 0.37 2.76
N VAL A 54 -29.19 0.78 1.71
CA VAL A 54 -29.38 2.09 1.08
C VAL A 54 -30.72 2.18 0.36
N LEU A 55 -31.11 1.10 -0.34
CA LEU A 55 -32.34 1.02 -1.14
C LEU A 55 -33.58 0.60 -0.32
N SER A 56 -33.42 0.30 0.97
CA SER A 56 -34.48 -0.18 1.84
C SER A 56 -35.56 0.90 2.02
N THR A 57 -36.81 0.57 1.71
CA THR A 57 -37.99 1.39 1.99
C THR A 57 -38.82 0.81 3.13
N GLY A 58 -39.55 1.66 3.87
CA GLY A 58 -40.44 1.25 4.97
C GLY A 58 -40.02 1.77 6.35
N ALA A 59 -40.55 1.16 7.42
CA ALA A 59 -40.26 1.59 8.79
C ALA A 59 -38.76 1.47 9.12
N GLY A 60 -38.16 2.57 9.60
CA GLY A 60 -36.72 2.64 9.88
C GLY A 60 -35.83 2.80 8.64
N ALA A 61 -36.40 3.03 7.45
CA ALA A 61 -35.65 3.25 6.21
C ALA A 61 -34.64 4.40 6.32
N ALA A 62 -35.05 5.54 6.89
CA ALA A 62 -34.16 6.68 7.08
C ALA A 62 -32.87 6.31 7.84
N GLY A 63 -32.97 5.49 8.89
CA GLY A 63 -31.81 5.02 9.67
C GLY A 63 -30.93 4.05 8.88
N ARG A 64 -31.53 3.09 8.17
CA ARG A 64 -30.80 2.10 7.37
C ARG A 64 -30.09 2.75 6.18
N SER A 65 -30.76 3.66 5.49
CA SER A 65 -30.17 4.42 4.38
C SER A 65 -29.07 5.35 4.85
N ALA A 66 -29.22 6.01 6.01
CA ALA A 66 -28.16 6.85 6.58
C ALA A 66 -26.89 6.03 6.92
N ILE A 67 -27.05 4.89 7.59
CA ILE A 67 -25.93 3.99 7.90
C ILE A 67 -25.32 3.44 6.61
N GLY A 68 -26.13 2.94 5.69
CA GLY A 68 -25.67 2.38 4.42
C GLY A 68 -24.89 3.40 3.59
N ALA A 69 -25.37 4.64 3.48
CA ALA A 69 -24.70 5.71 2.75
C ALA A 69 -23.38 6.13 3.41
N ALA A 70 -23.35 6.31 4.73
CA ALA A 70 -22.13 6.64 5.47
C ALA A 70 -21.06 5.57 5.28
N VAL A 71 -21.47 4.31 5.35
CA VAL A 71 -20.61 3.15 5.26
C VAL A 71 -20.07 2.93 3.83
N LEU A 72 -20.91 3.09 2.80
CA LEU A 72 -20.48 3.06 1.39
C LEU A 72 -19.50 4.17 1.06
N GLY A 73 -19.83 5.41 1.46
CA GLY A 73 -18.96 6.57 1.23
C GLY A 73 -17.61 6.42 1.94
N GLY A 74 -17.65 5.97 3.20
CA GLY A 74 -16.45 5.71 3.99
C GLY A 74 -15.57 4.62 3.38
N MET A 75 -16.16 3.52 2.89
CA MET A 75 -15.41 2.47 2.20
C MET A 75 -14.74 2.99 0.93
N LEU A 76 -15.50 3.62 0.04
CA LEU A 76 -14.98 4.09 -1.25
C LEU A 76 -13.84 5.09 -1.04
N THR A 77 -14.03 6.03 -0.12
CA THR A 77 -13.01 7.02 0.23
C THR A 77 -11.78 6.34 0.83
N ALA A 78 -11.95 5.43 1.78
CA ALA A 78 -10.84 4.73 2.43
C ALA A 78 -10.08 3.81 1.47
N SER A 79 -10.76 3.15 0.54
CA SER A 79 -10.12 2.30 -0.46
C SER A 79 -9.33 3.12 -1.47
N PHE A 80 -9.88 4.25 -1.93
CA PHE A 80 -9.18 5.13 -2.86
C PHE A 80 -7.98 5.82 -2.18
N LEU A 81 -8.21 6.53 -1.07
CA LEU A 81 -7.12 7.18 -0.34
C LEU A 81 -6.11 6.17 0.17
N GLY A 82 -6.54 5.04 0.72
CA GLY A 82 -5.64 4.02 1.27
C GLY A 82 -4.70 3.45 0.22
N VAL A 83 -5.18 3.13 -0.99
CA VAL A 83 -4.34 2.55 -2.05
C VAL A 83 -3.28 3.53 -2.55
N PHE A 84 -3.61 4.80 -2.70
CA PHE A 84 -2.67 5.80 -3.23
C PHE A 84 -1.79 6.44 -2.14
N PHE A 85 -2.38 6.80 -1.00
CA PHE A 85 -1.66 7.53 0.04
C PHE A 85 -0.82 6.62 0.93
N THR A 86 -1.17 5.34 1.13
CA THR A 86 -0.34 4.44 1.96
C THR A 86 1.08 4.27 1.41
N PRO A 87 1.29 3.88 0.12
CA PRO A 87 2.64 3.77 -0.43
C PRO A 87 3.35 5.11 -0.50
N LEU A 88 2.61 6.21 -0.76
CA LEU A 88 3.18 7.57 -0.73
C LEU A 88 3.72 7.92 0.66
N PHE A 89 2.92 7.71 1.70
CA PHE A 89 3.32 7.99 3.08
C PHE A 89 4.48 7.09 3.51
N TYR A 90 4.50 5.82 3.08
CA TYR A 90 5.63 4.92 3.32
C TYR A 90 6.92 5.52 2.79
N VAL A 91 6.98 5.85 1.50
CA VAL A 91 8.17 6.45 0.86
C VAL A 91 8.54 7.79 1.51
N LEU A 92 7.56 8.64 1.82
CA LEU A 92 7.79 9.94 2.43
C LEU A 92 8.41 9.82 3.82
N VAL A 93 7.84 8.97 4.68
CA VAL A 93 8.35 8.70 6.03
C VAL A 93 9.74 8.08 5.96
N ARG A 94 9.96 7.10 5.07
CA ARG A 94 11.28 6.49 4.91
C ARG A 94 12.34 7.48 4.40
N ARG A 95 11.98 8.42 3.52
CA ARG A 95 12.91 9.48 3.09
C ARG A 95 13.23 10.50 4.17
N LEU A 96 12.25 10.87 5.00
CA LEU A 96 12.41 11.86 6.08
C LEU A 96 13.16 11.29 7.29
N PHE A 97 12.91 10.03 7.64
CA PHE A 97 13.40 9.41 8.88
C PHE A 97 14.37 8.24 8.65
N GLY A 98 14.53 7.75 7.42
CA GLY A 98 15.35 6.59 7.10
C GLY A 98 16.83 6.86 6.86
N ALA A 99 17.29 8.11 6.94
CA ALA A 99 18.72 8.48 6.80
C ALA A 99 19.59 8.08 8.00
N LYS A 100 19.14 7.16 8.86
CA LYS A 100 19.85 6.71 10.06
C LYS A 100 19.93 5.19 10.15
N ASP A 101 20.43 4.56 9.09
CA ASP A 101 21.26 3.36 9.23
C ASP A 101 22.20 3.27 8.02
N GLY A 102 23.49 3.32 8.29
CA GLY A 102 24.55 3.38 7.29
C GLY A 102 24.84 2.02 6.67
N SER A 103 24.31 1.77 5.49
CA SER A 103 24.89 0.81 4.55
C SER A 103 25.57 1.56 3.41
N VAL A 104 26.90 1.47 3.45
CA VAL A 104 27.86 1.91 2.44
C VAL A 104 27.40 1.50 1.04
N PRO A 105 27.41 2.41 0.04
CA PRO A 105 27.05 2.05 -1.32
C PRO A 105 27.99 0.96 -1.84
N ALA A 106 27.42 -0.11 -2.39
CA ALA A 106 28.11 -1.17 -3.14
C ALA A 106 28.68 -0.66 -4.49
N SER A 107 29.31 0.51 -4.47
CA SER A 107 29.93 1.19 -5.62
C SER A 107 31.46 1.09 -5.61
N LEU A 108 32.05 0.22 -4.80
CA LEU A 108 33.51 -0.05 -4.80
C LEU A 108 33.85 -1.39 -5.46
N ALA A 109 33.23 -1.70 -6.60
CA ALA A 109 33.84 -2.60 -7.56
C ALA A 109 34.68 -1.75 -8.54
N PRO A 110 36.03 -1.69 -8.42
CA PRO A 110 36.83 -1.01 -9.40
C PRO A 110 36.71 -1.72 -10.75
N ALA A 111 36.02 -1.07 -11.69
CA ALA A 111 36.18 -1.33 -13.11
C ALA A 111 37.48 -0.67 -13.57
N GLY A 112 38.39 -1.47 -14.16
CA GLY A 112 39.49 -0.94 -14.97
C GLY A 112 40.89 -1.37 -14.52
N GLY A 113 41.37 -2.43 -15.14
CA GLY A 113 42.78 -2.81 -15.18
C GLY A 113 43.01 -3.74 -16.37
N ALA A 114 42.85 -3.21 -17.57
CA ALA A 114 43.27 -3.89 -18.79
C ALA A 114 44.81 -3.87 -18.89
N GLU A 115 45.40 -5.07 -18.89
CA GLU A 115 46.59 -5.53 -19.65
C GLU A 115 47.96 -4.81 -19.45
N PRO A 116 49.14 -5.42 -19.77
CA PRO A 116 49.38 -6.51 -20.72
C PRO A 116 50.36 -7.64 -20.31
N ASP A 117 50.36 -8.69 -21.14
CA ASP A 117 51.49 -9.53 -21.61
C ASP A 117 52.84 -9.45 -20.87
N HIS A 118 53.34 -10.59 -20.37
CA HIS A 118 54.79 -10.89 -20.30
C HIS A 118 55.06 -12.41 -20.08
N ALA A 119 55.63 -13.02 -21.13
CA ALA A 119 56.61 -14.13 -21.18
C ALA A 119 56.17 -15.57 -20.85
#